data_AF-A0A2T9X599-F1
#
_entry.id   AF-A0A2T9X599-F1
#
_cell.length_a   1.000
_cell.length_b   1.000
_cell.length_c   1.000
_cell.angle_alpha   90.00
_cell.angle_beta   90.00
_cell.angle_gamma   90.00
#
_symmetry.space_group_name_H-M   'P 1'
#
loop_
_entity.id
_entity.type
_entity.pdbx_description
1 polymer ?
#
loop_
_entity_poly.entity_id
_entity_poly.type
_entity_poly.pdbx_seq_one_letter_code
_entity_poly.pdbx_strand_id
1 'polypeptide(L)'
;MKRTLIITFFLTIFFLLPTFHASTTATPIKHVIIIIEENHSFDNMFGTYPFGWPPIVNNITLSVMWPCGLYKNYTQLESSKNGVLCWISVPNVPWLPFLGSSHPYYANAWDTVDPGEGWCLYHGDYWFDTYDGFVYYSGPQSMAYFSYQQVGILWDYAEEYVLADNYYSPVLGLTEPNRVAY
;
A
#
# COMPACT_ATOMS: atom_id res chain seq x y z
N MET A 1 -47.76 19.66 -52.06
CA MET A 1 -47.20 20.55 -51.01
C MET A 1 -47.16 19.93 -49.61
N LYS A 2 -48.07 19.02 -49.20
CA LYS A 2 -48.06 18.44 -47.83
C LYS A 2 -47.05 17.31 -47.57
N ARG A 3 -46.58 16.58 -48.60
CA ARG A 3 -45.57 15.50 -48.45
C ARG A 3 -44.14 16.01 -48.32
N THR A 4 -43.82 17.15 -48.93
CA THR A 4 -42.47 17.74 -48.91
C THR A 4 -42.14 18.34 -47.54
N LEU A 5 -43.14 18.85 -46.81
CA LEU A 5 -42.99 19.47 -45.49
C LEU A 5 -42.63 18.46 -44.38
N ILE A 6 -43.09 17.21 -44.51
CA ILE A 6 -42.84 16.14 -43.53
C ILE A 6 -41.40 15.61 -43.67
N ILE A 7 -40.88 15.54 -44.90
CA ILE A 7 -39.52 15.07 -45.18
C ILE A 7 -38.48 16.10 -44.70
N THR A 8 -38.73 17.40 -44.87
CA THR A 8 -37.83 18.45 -44.35
C THR A 8 -37.82 18.51 -42.82
N PHE A 9 -38.96 18.25 -42.16
CA PHE A 9 -39.04 18.21 -40.69
C PHE A 9 -38.30 17.01 -40.08
N PHE A 10 -38.32 15.84 -40.76
CA PHE A 10 -37.54 14.68 -40.35
C PHE A 10 -36.03 14.87 -40.57
N LEU A 11 -35.63 15.60 -41.62
CA LEU A 11 -34.22 15.89 -41.90
C LEU A 11 -33.60 16.86 -40.88
N THR A 12 -34.37 17.81 -40.34
CA THR A 12 -33.90 18.77 -39.32
C THR A 12 -33.74 18.13 -37.94
N ILE A 13 -34.53 17.12 -37.59
CA ILE A 13 -34.42 16.39 -36.31
C ILE A 13 -33.16 15.51 -36.27
N PHE A 14 -32.68 15.03 -37.42
CA PHE A 14 -31.45 14.21 -37.48
C PHE A 14 -30.16 15.01 -37.23
N PHE A 15 -30.19 16.34 -37.40
CA PHE A 15 -29.05 17.23 -37.12
C PHE A 15 -29.00 17.79 -35.68
N LEU A 16 -29.98 17.45 -34.84
CA LEU A 16 -30.04 17.84 -33.42
C LEU A 16 -29.66 16.67 -32.49
N LEU A 17 -29.02 15.63 -33.01
CA LEU A 17 -28.36 14.65 -32.16
C LEU A 17 -27.20 15.33 -31.44
N PRO A 18 -27.14 15.32 -30.09
CA PRO A 18 -25.99 15.85 -29.40
C PRO A 18 -24.76 15.06 -29.86
N THR A 19 -23.84 15.72 -30.55
CA THR A 19 -22.50 15.18 -30.75
C THR A 19 -21.87 15.08 -29.38
N PHE A 20 -21.90 13.90 -28.77
CA PHE A 20 -21.07 13.61 -27.61
C PHE A 20 -19.62 13.77 -28.04
N HIS A 21 -19.05 14.96 -27.82
CA HIS A 21 -17.62 15.14 -27.87
C HIS A 21 -17.06 14.30 -26.73
N ALA A 22 -16.44 13.17 -27.05
CA ALA A 22 -15.63 12.45 -26.11
C ALA A 22 -14.60 13.44 -25.55
N SER A 23 -14.61 13.66 -24.24
CA SER A 23 -13.61 14.50 -23.59
C SER A 23 -12.22 14.01 -23.97
N THR A 24 -11.44 14.88 -24.63
CA THR A 24 -10.07 14.55 -25.02
C THR A 24 -9.20 14.58 -23.79
N THR A 25 -8.67 13.44 -23.39
CA THR A 25 -7.75 13.28 -22.25
C THR A 25 -6.30 13.40 -22.75
N ALA A 26 -5.40 13.86 -21.89
CA ALA A 26 -3.96 13.96 -22.23
C ALA A 26 -3.30 12.59 -22.42
N THR A 27 -3.84 11.54 -21.78
CA THR A 27 -3.41 10.15 -21.93
C THR A 27 -4.55 9.29 -22.51
N PRO A 28 -4.29 8.04 -22.94
CA PRO A 28 -5.37 7.13 -23.35
C PRO A 28 -6.39 6.81 -22.23
N ILE A 29 -6.07 7.09 -20.96
CA ILE A 29 -6.92 6.79 -19.80
C ILE A 29 -8.13 7.74 -19.79
N LYS A 30 -9.35 7.17 -19.76
CA LYS A 30 -10.62 7.93 -19.76
C LYS A 30 -11.31 7.99 -18.40
N HIS A 31 -11.05 7.01 -17.55
CA HIS A 31 -11.65 6.88 -16.23
C HIS A 31 -10.56 6.49 -15.25
N VAL A 32 -10.54 7.15 -14.10
CA VAL A 32 -9.67 6.81 -12.97
C VAL A 32 -10.58 6.46 -11.82
N ILE A 33 -10.42 5.26 -11.28
CA ILE A 33 -11.07 4.81 -10.06
C ILE A 33 -9.99 4.81 -8.99
N ILE A 34 -10.21 5.58 -7.93
CA ILE A 34 -9.28 5.66 -6.80
C ILE A 34 -9.92 4.88 -5.64
N ILE A 35 -9.28 3.80 -5.25
CA ILE A 35 -9.61 3.02 -4.06
C ILE A 35 -8.64 3.47 -2.96
N ILE A 36 -9.19 3.98 -1.86
CA ILE A 36 -8.39 4.46 -0.72
C ILE A 36 -8.61 3.46 0.42
N GLU A 37 -7.53 2.78 0.78
CA GLU A 37 -7.46 1.93 1.98
C GLU A 37 -7.08 2.76 3.21
N GLU A 38 -7.18 2.17 4.39
CA GLU A 38 -6.94 2.84 5.67
C GLU A 38 -5.89 2.09 6.50
N ASN A 39 -5.08 2.86 7.22
CA ASN A 39 -4.33 2.43 8.40
C ASN A 39 -3.36 1.23 8.22
N HIS A 40 -2.81 1.04 7.02
CA HIS A 40 -1.74 0.09 6.76
C HIS A 40 -0.51 0.75 6.14
N SER A 41 0.68 0.45 6.66
CA SER A 41 1.95 0.88 6.07
C SER A 41 2.37 -0.05 4.93
N PHE A 42 3.25 0.43 4.06
CA PHE A 42 3.80 -0.40 2.98
C PHE A 42 4.48 -1.65 3.53
N ASP A 43 5.33 -1.52 4.55
CA ASP A 43 6.02 -2.66 5.16
C ASP A 43 5.08 -3.64 5.85
N ASN A 44 3.95 -3.17 6.38
CA ASN A 44 2.94 -4.05 6.96
C ASN A 44 2.30 -4.98 5.91
N MET A 45 2.12 -4.54 4.66
CA MET A 45 1.44 -5.35 3.64
C MET A 45 2.39 -5.99 2.62
N PHE A 46 3.48 -5.29 2.27
CA PHE A 46 4.41 -5.65 1.20
C PHE A 46 5.85 -5.80 1.68
N GLY A 47 6.14 -5.62 2.97
CA GLY A 47 7.51 -5.66 3.51
C GLY A 47 8.24 -6.98 3.25
N THR A 48 7.53 -8.08 3.02
CA THR A 48 8.12 -9.38 2.66
C THR A 48 7.80 -9.83 1.23
N TYR A 49 7.08 -9.02 0.44
CA TYR A 49 6.80 -9.31 -0.96
C TYR A 49 8.11 -9.39 -1.77
N PRO A 50 8.23 -10.28 -2.78
CA PRO A 50 7.25 -11.27 -3.23
C PRO A 50 7.41 -12.66 -2.58
N PHE A 51 8.39 -12.85 -1.69
CA PHE A 51 8.68 -14.18 -1.13
C PHE A 51 7.79 -14.54 0.06
N GLY A 52 7.47 -13.57 0.93
CA GLY A 52 6.58 -13.75 2.08
C GLY A 52 7.07 -14.71 3.16
N TRP A 53 6.20 -14.95 4.13
CA TRP A 53 6.34 -16.00 5.12
C TRP A 53 5.04 -16.84 5.20
N PRO A 54 5.12 -18.19 5.19
CA PRO A 54 6.27 -19.02 4.85
C PRO A 54 6.85 -18.68 3.46
N PRO A 55 8.16 -18.79 3.23
CA PRO A 55 8.74 -18.29 1.98
C PRO A 55 8.29 -19.09 0.75
N ILE A 56 7.79 -18.39 -0.27
CA ILE A 56 7.42 -18.94 -1.58
C ILE A 56 8.60 -18.74 -2.52
N VAL A 57 9.14 -19.84 -3.07
CA VAL A 57 10.09 -19.75 -4.19
C VAL A 57 9.69 -20.70 -5.31
N ASN A 58 9.47 -20.10 -6.47
CA ASN A 58 9.35 -20.78 -7.75
C ASN A 58 9.98 -19.90 -8.85
N ASN A 59 9.93 -20.35 -10.10
CA ASN A 59 10.52 -19.59 -11.22
C ASN A 59 9.84 -18.24 -11.46
N ILE A 60 8.56 -18.09 -11.10
CA ILE A 60 7.78 -16.85 -11.27
C ILE A 60 8.22 -15.83 -10.22
N THR A 61 8.24 -16.21 -8.93
CA THR A 61 8.65 -15.32 -7.83
C THR A 61 10.06 -14.77 -8.00
N LEU A 62 10.97 -15.54 -8.62
CA LEU A 62 12.33 -15.10 -8.93
C LEU A 62 12.41 -14.11 -10.12
N SER A 63 11.35 -14.03 -10.92
CA SER A 63 11.27 -13.18 -12.13
C SER A 63 10.47 -11.90 -11.92
N VAL A 64 9.84 -11.73 -10.76
CA VAL A 64 9.05 -10.53 -10.43
C VAL A 64 9.98 -9.40 -10.00
N MET A 65 9.58 -8.17 -10.31
CA MET A 65 10.18 -7.00 -9.67
C MET A 65 9.90 -7.07 -8.18
N TRP A 66 10.95 -6.94 -7.35
CA TRP A 66 10.78 -6.81 -5.90
C TRP A 66 11.01 -5.36 -5.47
N PRO A 67 10.16 -4.81 -4.58
CA PRO A 67 10.38 -3.51 -3.97
C PRO A 67 11.51 -3.58 -2.94
N CYS A 68 11.94 -2.42 -2.45
CA CYS A 68 12.72 -2.39 -1.22
C CYS A 68 11.83 -2.85 -0.05
N GLY A 69 12.19 -3.96 0.60
CA GLY A 69 11.42 -4.52 1.72
C GLY A 69 12.24 -4.70 3.00
N LEU A 70 11.68 -5.46 3.95
CA LEU A 70 12.23 -5.76 5.27
C LEU A 70 13.38 -6.79 5.26
N TYR A 71 13.92 -7.10 4.09
CA TYR A 71 14.98 -8.09 3.89
C TYR A 71 15.87 -7.69 2.70
N LYS A 72 17.12 -8.17 2.71
CA LYS A 72 18.13 -7.89 1.66
C LYS A 72 18.19 -8.96 0.58
N ASN A 73 17.87 -10.21 0.94
CA ASN A 73 17.85 -11.34 0.02
C ASN A 73 16.94 -12.44 0.56
N TYR A 74 16.48 -13.32 -0.33
CA TYR A 74 15.61 -14.44 0.01
C TYR A 74 16.17 -15.34 1.12
N THR A 75 17.46 -15.68 1.09
CA THR A 75 18.09 -16.54 2.11
C THR A 75 17.96 -15.97 3.52
N GLN A 76 17.94 -14.64 3.65
CA GLN A 76 17.67 -13.98 4.92
C GLN A 76 16.26 -14.33 5.40
N LEU A 77 15.25 -14.25 4.53
CA LEU A 77 13.86 -14.59 4.84
C LEU A 77 13.69 -16.07 5.21
N GLU A 78 14.37 -16.99 4.52
CA GLU A 78 14.41 -18.43 4.88
C GLU A 78 14.94 -18.66 6.30
N SER A 79 15.89 -17.84 6.74
CA SER A 79 16.48 -17.95 8.06
C SER A 79 15.57 -17.45 9.19
N SER A 80 14.46 -16.78 8.86
CA SER A 80 13.50 -16.31 9.86
C SER A 80 12.86 -17.49 10.58
N LYS A 81 12.68 -17.34 11.89
CA LYS A 81 12.06 -18.37 12.73
C LYS A 81 10.64 -17.94 13.04
N ASN A 82 9.66 -18.75 12.64
CA ASN A 82 8.24 -18.45 12.82
C ASN A 82 7.83 -17.07 12.25
N GLY A 83 8.50 -16.62 11.17
CA GLY A 83 8.22 -15.34 10.54
C GLY A 83 8.73 -14.14 11.33
N VAL A 84 9.61 -14.32 12.32
CA VAL A 84 10.26 -13.22 13.03
C VAL A 84 11.55 -12.81 12.30
N LEU A 85 11.64 -11.54 11.91
CA LEU A 85 12.76 -10.96 11.17
C LEU A 85 13.83 -10.44 12.15
N CYS A 86 14.62 -11.35 12.71
CA CYS A 86 15.55 -11.05 13.81
C CYS A 86 16.71 -10.10 13.45
N TRP A 87 16.95 -9.84 12.17
CA TRP A 87 17.99 -8.90 11.70
C TRP A 87 17.55 -7.43 11.77
N ILE A 88 16.27 -7.15 11.92
CA ILE A 88 15.75 -5.80 12.22
C ILE A 88 15.45 -5.78 13.72
N SER A 89 16.15 -4.93 14.47
CA SER A 89 15.99 -4.82 15.91
C SER A 89 15.61 -3.40 16.28
N VAL A 90 14.39 -3.21 16.75
CA VAL A 90 13.89 -1.90 17.20
C VAL A 90 13.92 -1.87 18.72
N PRO A 91 14.64 -0.93 19.36
CA PRO A 91 14.70 -0.85 20.82
C PRO A 91 13.31 -0.59 21.41
N ASN A 92 12.99 -1.26 22.51
CA ASN A 92 11.74 -1.00 23.23
C ASN A 92 11.74 0.38 23.90
N VAL A 93 12.94 0.89 24.22
CA VAL A 93 13.17 2.23 24.75
C VAL A 93 14.36 2.85 24.00
N PRO A 94 14.15 3.85 23.13
CA PRO A 94 15.18 4.36 22.23
C PRO A 94 16.47 4.83 22.91
N TRP A 95 16.36 5.48 24.09
CA TRP A 95 17.53 5.98 24.84
C TRP A 95 18.15 4.93 25.77
N LEU A 96 17.56 3.74 25.91
CA LEU A 96 18.07 2.63 26.73
C LEU A 96 17.95 1.29 25.96
N PRO A 97 18.67 1.12 24.83
CA PRO A 97 18.51 -0.04 23.95
C PRO A 97 18.86 -1.38 24.60
N PHE A 98 19.62 -1.36 25.70
CA PHE A 98 19.96 -2.56 26.48
C PHE A 98 18.78 -3.14 27.28
N LEU A 99 17.63 -2.45 27.35
CA LEU A 99 16.42 -2.94 28.02
C LEU A 99 15.59 -3.91 27.16
N GLY A 100 16.01 -4.14 25.91
CA GLY A 100 15.38 -5.09 25.00
C GLY A 100 14.95 -4.44 23.70
N SER A 101 14.68 -5.30 22.72
CA SER A 101 14.26 -4.92 21.38
C SER A 101 13.11 -5.80 20.92
N SER A 102 12.29 -5.26 20.02
CA SER A 102 11.28 -5.99 19.28
C SER A 102 11.72 -6.14 17.82
N HIS A 103 11.13 -7.10 17.13
CA HIS A 103 11.47 -7.45 15.76
C HIS A 103 10.18 -7.50 14.94
N PRO A 104 10.23 -7.19 13.63
CA PRO A 104 9.11 -7.45 12.74
C PRO A 104 8.70 -8.92 12.82
N TYR A 105 7.42 -9.19 12.91
CA TYR A 105 6.90 -10.55 13.05
C TYR A 105 5.68 -10.78 12.17
N TYR A 106 5.57 -11.99 11.66
CA TYR A 106 4.43 -12.41 10.88
C TYR A 106 3.17 -12.42 11.76
N ALA A 107 2.17 -11.63 11.39
CA ALA A 107 0.96 -11.42 12.20
C ALA A 107 0.17 -12.72 12.43
N ASN A 108 0.13 -13.61 11.43
CA ASN A 108 -0.65 -14.86 11.46
C ASN A 108 -2.11 -14.67 11.90
N ALA A 109 -2.71 -13.53 11.54
CA ALA A 109 -4.07 -13.14 11.87
C ALA A 109 -4.64 -12.35 10.68
N TRP A 110 -5.97 -12.26 10.58
CA TRP A 110 -6.64 -11.46 9.55
C TRP A 110 -6.86 -10.01 9.99
N ASP A 111 -6.68 -9.78 11.27
CA ASP A 111 -6.79 -8.52 11.99
C ASP A 111 -5.61 -8.40 12.95
N THR A 112 -5.06 -7.20 13.07
CA THR A 112 -4.00 -6.88 14.02
C THR A 112 -4.53 -5.94 15.08
N VAL A 113 -3.87 -5.91 16.23
CA VAL A 113 -4.12 -4.86 17.22
C VAL A 113 -3.63 -3.54 16.65
N ASP A 114 -4.47 -2.50 16.72
CA ASP A 114 -4.12 -1.18 16.25
C ASP A 114 -2.86 -0.65 16.98
N PRO A 115 -1.84 -0.21 16.25
CA PRO A 115 -0.75 0.55 16.82
C PRO A 115 -1.24 1.85 17.46
N GLY A 116 -0.44 2.43 18.33
CA GLY A 116 -0.69 3.78 18.81
C GLY A 116 -0.67 4.77 17.63
N GLU A 117 -1.75 5.55 17.49
CA GLU A 117 -1.91 6.53 16.42
C GLU A 117 -2.00 7.97 16.94
N GLY A 118 -1.52 8.92 16.14
CA GLY A 118 -1.69 10.35 16.41
C GLY A 118 -0.46 11.17 16.06
N TRP A 119 -0.64 12.48 15.99
CA TRP A 119 0.43 13.42 15.63
C TRP A 119 1.71 13.21 16.44
N CYS A 120 1.60 13.19 17.78
CA CYS A 120 2.75 13.03 18.65
C CYS A 120 3.40 11.64 18.54
N LEU A 121 2.62 10.60 18.25
CA LEU A 121 3.12 9.23 18.14
C LEU A 121 3.92 9.08 16.85
N TYR A 122 3.35 9.48 15.70
CA TYR A 122 4.01 9.37 14.40
C TYR A 122 5.31 10.17 14.32
N HIS A 123 5.34 11.37 14.92
CA HIS A 123 6.59 12.16 15.00
C HIS A 123 7.60 11.55 15.98
N GLY A 124 7.12 10.80 16.98
CA GLY A 124 7.94 10.00 17.87
C GLY A 124 8.52 8.77 17.18
N ASP A 125 7.72 8.07 16.36
CA ASP A 125 8.14 6.89 15.59
C ASP A 125 9.27 7.21 14.62
N TYR A 126 9.19 8.38 13.97
CA TYR A 126 10.22 8.87 13.04
C TYR A 126 11.60 9.08 13.69
N TRP A 127 11.66 9.24 15.01
CA TRP A 127 12.87 9.28 15.85
C TRP A 127 14.14 9.82 15.16
N PHE A 128 14.16 11.11 14.80
CA PHE A 128 15.31 11.77 14.16
C PHE A 128 15.82 11.05 12.89
N ASP A 129 14.91 10.60 12.02
CA ASP A 129 15.22 9.85 10.79
C ASP A 129 15.73 8.42 11.05
N THR A 130 15.25 7.81 12.14
CA THR A 130 15.56 6.40 12.47
C THR A 130 14.28 5.65 12.82
N TYR A 131 14.35 4.32 12.82
CA TYR A 131 13.22 3.46 13.15
C TYR A 131 13.10 3.17 14.65
N ASP A 132 13.92 3.79 15.51
CA ASP A 132 14.02 3.39 16.92
C ASP A 132 12.76 3.71 17.73
N GLY A 133 11.94 4.67 17.29
CA GLY A 133 10.76 5.14 18.01
C GLY A 133 9.53 4.22 17.91
N PHE A 134 9.45 3.39 16.86
CA PHE A 134 8.23 2.64 16.49
C PHE A 134 7.63 1.79 17.61
N VAL A 135 8.49 1.11 18.38
CA VAL A 135 8.03 0.22 19.45
C VAL A 135 7.62 1.02 20.69
N TYR A 136 8.30 2.13 20.96
CA TYR A 136 8.05 2.94 22.15
C TYR A 136 6.78 3.79 22.02
N TYR A 137 6.53 4.37 20.84
CA TYR A 137 5.38 5.25 20.60
C TYR A 137 4.17 4.47 20.10
N SER A 138 4.29 3.72 18.98
CA SER A 138 3.18 2.93 18.43
C SER A 138 2.99 1.54 19.05
N GLY A 139 3.91 1.09 19.92
CA GLY A 139 3.81 -0.18 20.62
C GLY A 139 4.36 -1.38 19.83
N PRO A 140 4.65 -2.53 20.48
CA PRO A 140 5.22 -3.70 19.80
C PRO A 140 4.36 -4.27 18.65
N GLN A 141 3.05 -4.02 18.66
CA GLN A 141 2.14 -4.43 17.59
C GLN A 141 2.42 -3.72 16.26
N SER A 142 3.08 -2.55 16.27
CA SER A 142 3.53 -1.85 15.04
C SER A 142 4.52 -2.67 14.21
N MET A 143 5.13 -3.69 14.81
CA MET A 143 6.07 -4.59 14.15
C MET A 143 5.39 -5.75 13.42
N ALA A 144 4.06 -5.87 13.48
CA ALA A 144 3.34 -6.91 12.76
C ALA A 144 3.39 -6.66 11.24
N TYR A 145 3.62 -7.71 10.46
CA TYR A 145 3.47 -7.67 9.00
C TYR A 145 2.62 -8.84 8.50
N PHE A 146 1.92 -8.59 7.41
CA PHE A 146 1.14 -9.57 6.65
C PHE A 146 1.97 -10.20 5.54
N SER A 147 1.52 -11.37 5.13
CA SER A 147 2.09 -12.13 4.02
C SER A 147 1.01 -12.37 2.96
N TYR A 148 1.38 -13.01 1.85
CA TYR A 148 0.46 -13.42 0.78
C TYR A 148 -0.80 -14.14 1.28
N GLN A 149 -0.72 -14.80 2.45
CA GLN A 149 -1.85 -15.51 3.05
C GLN A 149 -2.98 -14.56 3.45
N GLN A 150 -2.67 -13.33 3.88
CA GLN A 150 -3.65 -12.34 4.32
C GLN A 150 -4.01 -11.34 3.21
N VAL A 151 -3.00 -10.87 2.46
CA VAL A 151 -3.16 -9.79 1.48
C VAL A 151 -2.94 -10.27 0.03
N GLY A 152 -3.23 -11.56 -0.23
CA GLY A 152 -2.95 -12.21 -1.50
C GLY A 152 -3.51 -11.49 -2.73
N ILE A 153 -4.73 -10.94 -2.66
CA ILE A 153 -5.33 -10.18 -3.76
C ILE A 153 -4.49 -8.95 -4.13
N LEU A 154 -3.91 -8.27 -3.14
CA LEU A 154 -3.08 -7.10 -3.38
C LEU A 154 -1.71 -7.50 -3.94
N TRP A 155 -1.20 -8.66 -3.55
CA TRP A 155 0.02 -9.22 -4.12
C TRP A 155 -0.20 -9.65 -5.57
N ASP A 156 -1.33 -10.28 -5.90
CA ASP A 156 -1.71 -10.60 -7.28
C ASP A 156 -1.77 -9.33 -8.15
N TYR A 157 -2.34 -8.24 -7.62
CA TYR A 157 -2.30 -6.95 -8.32
C TYR A 157 -0.88 -6.39 -8.48
N ALA A 158 0.00 -6.56 -7.49
CA ALA A 158 1.39 -6.13 -7.59
C ALA A 158 2.21 -6.98 -8.60
N GLU A 159 1.82 -8.23 -8.84
CA GLU A 159 2.43 -9.10 -9.84
C GLU A 159 1.98 -8.75 -11.27
N GLU A 160 0.70 -8.40 -11.44
CA GLU A 160 0.12 -8.07 -12.76
C GLU A 160 0.27 -6.60 -13.17
N TYR A 161 0.35 -5.68 -12.20
CA TYR A 161 0.33 -4.24 -12.41
C TYR A 161 1.52 -3.55 -11.73
N VAL A 162 1.45 -2.22 -11.63
CA VAL A 162 2.53 -1.39 -11.07
C VAL A 162 2.32 -1.21 -9.57
N LEU A 163 3.33 -1.59 -8.80
CA LEU A 163 3.46 -1.24 -7.38
C LEU A 163 4.43 -0.07 -7.23
N ALA A 164 4.03 0.97 -6.48
CA ALA A 164 4.90 2.09 -6.12
C ALA A 164 5.40 1.91 -4.67
N ASP A 165 6.70 1.65 -4.49
CA ASP A 165 7.35 1.41 -3.19
C ASP A 165 7.94 2.68 -2.55
N ASN A 166 7.74 3.84 -3.19
CA ASN A 166 8.26 5.13 -2.76
C ASN A 166 7.15 6.21 -2.78
N TYR A 167 5.97 5.87 -2.26
CA TYR A 167 4.80 6.74 -2.16
C TYR A 167 4.47 7.02 -0.70
N TYR A 168 4.43 8.30 -0.31
CA TYR A 168 4.25 8.72 1.07
C TYR A 168 3.04 9.63 1.23
N SER A 169 2.46 9.61 2.43
CA SER A 169 1.45 10.58 2.80
C SER A 169 2.03 12.01 2.79
N PRO A 170 1.27 13.01 2.35
CA PRO A 170 1.75 14.39 2.30
C PRO A 170 2.00 14.98 3.69
N VAL A 171 1.31 14.44 4.71
CA VAL A 171 1.48 14.84 6.11
C VAL A 171 1.70 13.58 6.96
N LEU A 172 2.68 13.64 7.86
CA LEU A 172 2.87 12.64 8.90
C LEU A 172 1.78 12.82 9.97
N GLY A 173 0.62 12.22 9.74
CA GLY A 173 -0.59 12.51 10.49
C GLY A 173 -1.68 11.47 10.28
N LEU A 174 -2.80 11.69 10.97
CA LEU A 174 -3.98 10.82 10.89
C LEU A 174 -4.65 10.88 9.51
N THR A 175 -5.76 10.17 9.38
CA THR A 175 -6.59 10.11 8.18
C THR A 175 -7.04 11.48 7.65
N GLU A 176 -7.53 12.38 8.52
CA GLU A 176 -8.20 13.62 8.10
C GLU A 176 -7.29 14.58 7.29
N PRO A 177 -6.07 14.94 7.75
CA PRO A 177 -5.17 15.76 6.93
C PRO A 177 -4.86 15.15 5.57
N ASN A 178 -4.68 13.83 5.53
CA ASN A 178 -4.28 13.13 4.32
C ASN A 178 -5.44 13.06 3.31
N ARG A 179 -6.70 12.89 3.73
CA ARG A 179 -7.86 12.93 2.82
C ARG A 179 -8.06 14.27 2.12
N VAL A 180 -7.71 15.38 2.77
CA VAL A 180 -7.88 16.73 2.20
C VAL A 180 -6.74 17.08 1.24
N ALA A 181 -5.59 16.45 1.39
CA ALA A 181 -4.40 16.74 0.60
C ALA A 181 -4.37 16.02 -0.77
N TYR A 182 -5.29 15.09 -1.03
CA TYR A 182 -5.45 14.39 -2.31
C TYR A 182 -6.35 15.12 -3.29
#